data_AF-A0A2V8J1U1-F1
#
_entry.id   AF-A0A2V8J1U1-F1
#
_cell.length_a   1.000
_cell.length_b   1.000
_cell.length_c   1.000
_cell.angle_alpha   90.00
_cell.angle_beta   90.00
_cell.angle_gamma   90.00
#
_symmetry.space_group_name_H-M   'P 1'
#
loop_
_entity.id
_entity.type
_entity.pdbx_description
1 polymer ?
#
loop_
_entity_poly.entity_id
_entity_poly.type
_entity_poly.pdbx_seq_one_letter_code
_entity_poly.pdbx_strand_id
1 'polypeptide(L)'
;MQRFRLVALSLSGLIIGGVAATLHASDPIAVYARVDRVVVVPNAEAAQTIQIFGVFSLAVPNNPNDYQPPARGYLYFTLGGDERLARREWTDLREIAGTRQIVAFGNRHQLKPRLRTANEPPDAPDPYATGMGLTKVSGNTDYAPIRALVDYRN
;
A
#
# COMPACT_ATOMS: atom_id res chain seq x y z
N MET A 1 73.47 -3.04 -34.30
CA MET A 1 72.51 -4.09 -34.71
C MET A 1 71.58 -4.34 -33.53
N GLN A 2 70.43 -3.66 -33.42
CA GLN A 2 69.09 -4.19 -33.75
C GLN A 2 68.91 -5.60 -33.11
N ARG A 3 67.97 -5.90 -32.19
CA ARG A 3 66.53 -5.63 -32.27
C ARG A 3 65.73 -5.97 -30.97
N PHE A 4 64.57 -5.30 -30.87
CA PHE A 4 63.27 -5.67 -30.27
C PHE A 4 63.05 -5.73 -28.74
N ARG A 5 62.25 -4.73 -28.31
CA ARG A 5 61.40 -4.64 -27.11
C ARG A 5 60.46 -5.84 -26.96
N LEU A 6 60.05 -6.17 -25.73
CA LEU A 6 58.65 -6.34 -25.34
C LEU A 6 58.51 -6.43 -23.80
N VAL A 7 57.87 -5.41 -23.24
CA VAL A 7 57.26 -5.39 -21.91
C VAL A 7 55.95 -6.17 -22.01
N ALA A 8 55.66 -7.05 -21.04
CA ALA A 8 54.33 -7.61 -20.86
C ALA A 8 53.94 -7.55 -19.37
N LEU A 9 53.39 -6.40 -18.97
CA LEU A 9 52.46 -6.32 -17.84
C LEU A 9 51.15 -6.95 -18.30
N SER A 10 50.69 -8.00 -17.62
CA SER A 10 49.32 -8.49 -17.78
C SER A 10 48.60 -8.38 -16.45
N LEU A 11 47.97 -7.22 -16.25
CA LEU A 11 47.06 -6.92 -15.15
C LEU A 11 45.67 -7.44 -15.56
N SER A 12 45.34 -8.68 -15.21
CA SER A 12 43.99 -9.23 -15.43
C SER A 12 43.02 -8.68 -14.37
N GLY A 13 42.46 -7.51 -14.64
CA GLY A 13 41.33 -6.97 -13.89
C GLY A 13 40.04 -7.68 -14.25
N LEU A 14 39.57 -8.59 -13.39
CA LEU A 14 38.22 -9.15 -13.46
C LEU A 14 37.24 -8.10 -12.95
N ILE A 15 36.64 -7.32 -13.85
CA ILE A 15 35.50 -6.45 -13.52
C ILE A 15 34.28 -7.35 -13.33
N ILE A 16 33.99 -7.68 -12.08
CA ILE A 16 32.70 -8.27 -11.69
C ILE A 16 31.68 -7.12 -11.71
N GLY A 17 31.05 -6.90 -12.86
CA GLY A 17 29.90 -6.01 -13.00
C GLY A 17 28.73 -6.62 -12.24
N GLY A 18 28.58 -6.26 -10.96
CA GLY A 18 27.41 -6.61 -10.17
C GLY A 18 26.19 -5.88 -10.72
N VAL A 19 25.38 -6.58 -11.54
CA VAL A 19 24.01 -6.15 -11.76
C VAL A 19 23.30 -6.39 -10.44
N ALA A 20 23.12 -5.32 -9.66
CA ALA A 20 22.25 -5.35 -8.50
C ALA A 20 20.82 -5.56 -9.02
N ALA A 21 20.43 -6.81 -9.20
CA ALA A 21 19.03 -7.17 -9.39
C ALA A 21 18.32 -6.71 -8.13
N THR A 22 17.57 -5.61 -8.23
CA THR A 22 16.60 -5.21 -7.21
C THR A 22 15.56 -6.33 -7.16
N LEU A 23 15.78 -7.28 -6.26
CA LEU A 23 14.81 -8.31 -5.90
C LEU A 23 13.58 -7.60 -5.32
N HIS A 24 12.61 -7.30 -6.18
CA HIS A 24 11.28 -6.86 -5.76
C HIS A 24 10.56 -8.08 -5.19
N ALA A 25 10.63 -8.26 -3.87
CA ALA A 25 9.72 -9.16 -3.18
C ALA A 25 8.28 -8.74 -3.49
N SER A 26 7.41 -9.72 -3.79
CA SER A 26 5.99 -9.49 -4.03
C SER A 26 5.38 -8.68 -2.89
N ASP A 27 4.60 -7.64 -3.20
CA ASP A 27 3.90 -6.84 -2.19
C ASP A 27 2.51 -7.45 -1.91
N PRO A 28 2.26 -7.97 -0.70
CA PRO A 28 0.97 -8.55 -0.32
C PRO A 28 -0.09 -7.51 0.09
N ILE A 29 0.21 -6.21 0.13
CA ILE A 29 -0.71 -5.17 0.61
C ILE A 29 -1.91 -5.00 -0.34
N ALA A 30 -3.12 -4.90 0.24
CA ALA A 30 -4.34 -4.65 -0.52
C ALA A 30 -4.56 -3.15 -0.79
N VAL A 31 -4.30 -2.31 0.22
CA VAL A 31 -4.61 -0.88 0.18
C VAL A 31 -3.47 -0.07 0.77
N TYR A 32 -2.99 0.91 0.00
CA TYR A 32 -2.32 2.09 0.55
C TYR A 32 -3.32 3.26 0.57
N ALA A 33 -3.37 3.99 1.67
CA ALA A 33 -4.33 5.07 1.84
C ALA A 33 -3.73 6.29 2.56
N ARG A 34 -4.12 7.48 2.12
CA ARG A 34 -4.10 8.71 2.93
C ARG A 34 -5.52 8.96 3.40
N VAL A 35 -5.76 8.76 4.69
CA VAL A 35 -7.12 8.79 5.28
C VAL A 35 -7.47 10.22 5.69
N ASP A 36 -8.62 10.70 5.20
CA ASP A 36 -9.13 12.04 5.51
C ASP A 36 -10.18 12.01 6.62
N ARG A 37 -11.08 11.01 6.59
CA ARG A 37 -12.18 10.86 7.57
C ARG A 37 -12.63 9.42 7.67
N VAL A 38 -13.11 9.02 8.85
CA VAL A 38 -13.69 7.70 9.07
C VAL A 38 -15.06 7.83 9.74
N VAL A 39 -16.04 7.05 9.28
CA VAL A 39 -17.37 6.92 9.88
C VAL A 39 -17.58 5.47 10.26
N VAL A 40 -18.07 5.21 11.47
CA VAL A 40 -18.42 3.88 11.96
C VAL A 40 -19.88 3.88 12.43
N VAL A 41 -20.59 2.79 12.15
CA VAL A 41 -22.02 2.64 12.49
C VAL A 41 -22.22 1.32 13.23
N PRO A 42 -23.00 1.26 14.33
CA PRO A 42 -23.77 2.36 14.93
C PRO A 42 -22.91 3.33 15.76
N ASN A 43 -21.81 2.88 16.34
CA ASN A 43 -20.89 3.70 17.14
C ASN A 43 -19.51 3.02 17.24
N ALA A 44 -18.54 3.67 17.89
CA ALA A 44 -17.17 3.16 17.99
C ALA A 44 -17.04 1.82 18.74
N GLU A 45 -17.87 1.59 19.76
CA GLU A 45 -17.79 0.38 20.60
C GLU A 45 -18.44 -0.83 19.91
N ALA A 46 -19.50 -0.59 19.12
CA ALA A 46 -20.33 -1.61 18.49
C ALA A 46 -20.31 -1.57 16.94
N ALA A 47 -19.35 -0.89 16.32
CA ALA A 47 -19.19 -0.72 14.87
C ALA A 47 -19.40 -2.00 14.04
N GLN A 48 -20.43 -2.04 13.21
CA GLN A 48 -20.73 -3.12 12.25
C GLN A 48 -20.22 -2.78 10.85
N THR A 49 -20.23 -1.50 10.50
CA THR A 49 -19.72 -1.01 9.22
C THR A 49 -18.80 0.18 9.42
N ILE A 50 -17.91 0.37 8.45
CA ILE A 50 -16.97 1.49 8.38
C ILE A 50 -16.98 2.10 6.97
N GLN A 51 -17.02 3.42 6.90
CA GLN A 51 -16.67 4.19 5.71
C GLN A 51 -15.33 4.88 5.95
N ILE A 52 -14.36 4.64 5.07
CA ILE A 52 -13.03 5.26 5.11
C ILE A 52 -12.96 6.21 3.92
N PHE A 53 -12.94 7.52 4.17
CA PHE A 53 -12.79 8.55 3.16
C PHE A 53 -11.32 8.93 3.03
N GLY A 54 -10.85 9.11 1.80
CA GLY A 54 -9.44 9.42 1.57
C GLY A 54 -9.02 9.38 0.11
N VAL A 55 -7.72 9.24 -0.09
CA VAL A 55 -7.09 8.92 -1.37
C VAL A 55 -6.47 7.53 -1.24
N PHE A 56 -6.74 6.67 -2.22
CA PHE A 56 -6.40 5.26 -2.17
C PHE A 56 -5.62 4.83 -3.41
N SER A 57 -4.63 3.97 -3.21
CA SER A 57 -4.01 3.19 -4.27
C SER A 57 -4.28 1.71 -3.97
N LEU A 58 -5.11 1.09 -4.80
CA LEU A 58 -5.64 -0.26 -4.58
C LEU A 58 -4.83 -1.30 -5.35
N ALA A 59 -4.56 -2.44 -4.73
CA ALA A 59 -3.90 -3.55 -5.37
C ALA A 59 -4.60 -3.98 -6.68
N VAL A 60 -3.84 -4.13 -7.76
CA VAL A 60 -4.35 -4.77 -8.98
C VAL A 60 -4.43 -6.28 -8.75
N PRO A 61 -5.60 -6.91 -8.96
CA PRO A 61 -5.72 -8.36 -8.84
C PRO A 61 -4.71 -9.09 -9.73
N ASN A 62 -4.08 -10.14 -9.18
CA ASN A 62 -3.14 -11.02 -9.89
C ASN A 62 -1.85 -10.36 -10.41
N ASN A 63 -1.53 -9.13 -10.00
CA ASN A 63 -0.26 -8.49 -10.30
C ASN A 63 0.45 -8.03 -9.01
N PRO A 64 1.41 -8.83 -8.49
CA PRO A 64 1.93 -8.72 -7.12
C PRO A 64 2.59 -7.39 -6.76
N ASN A 65 2.95 -6.54 -7.73
CA ASN A 65 3.61 -5.26 -7.46
C ASN A 65 2.88 -4.05 -8.06
N ASP A 66 1.68 -4.26 -8.57
CA ASP A 66 0.93 -3.24 -9.29
C ASP A 66 -0.28 -2.77 -8.49
N TYR A 67 -0.58 -1.49 -8.68
CA TYR A 67 -1.59 -0.74 -7.95
C TYR A 67 -2.28 0.24 -8.88
N GLN A 68 -3.57 0.41 -8.68
CA GLN A 68 -4.34 1.43 -9.38
C GLN A 68 -3.79 2.83 -9.07
N PRO A 69 -3.84 3.77 -10.03
CA PRO A 69 -3.52 5.16 -9.80
C PRO A 69 -4.26 5.70 -8.56
N PRO A 70 -3.64 6.60 -7.77
CA PRO A 70 -4.26 7.15 -6.58
C PRO A 70 -5.56 7.86 -6.94
N ALA A 71 -6.65 7.49 -6.29
CA ALA A 71 -7.96 8.05 -6.54
C ALA A 71 -8.68 8.40 -5.22
N ARG A 72 -9.39 9.53 -5.25
CA ARG A 72 -10.14 10.06 -4.11
C ARG A 72 -11.55 9.46 -4.08
N GLY A 73 -12.01 9.12 -2.89
CA GLY A 73 -13.34 8.53 -2.70
C GLY A 73 -13.53 8.00 -1.29
N TYR A 74 -14.29 6.92 -1.17
CA TYR A 74 -14.35 6.15 0.07
C TYR A 74 -14.38 4.63 -0.18
N LEU A 75 -13.88 3.90 0.81
CA LEU A 75 -14.06 2.45 0.92
C LEU A 75 -15.15 2.19 1.96
N TYR A 76 -16.01 1.20 1.71
CA TYR A 76 -17.12 0.87 2.61
C TYR A 76 -17.13 -0.62 2.92
N PHE A 77 -17.04 -0.93 4.21
CA PHE A 77 -16.89 -2.30 4.66
C PHE A 77 -17.88 -2.69 5.74
N THR A 78 -18.14 -3.99 5.80
CA THR A 78 -18.77 -4.71 6.90
C THR A 78 -17.76 -5.67 7.51
N LEU A 79 -18.00 -6.14 8.72
CA LEU A 79 -17.20 -7.20 9.33
C LEU A 79 -17.24 -8.47 8.46
N GLY A 80 -16.09 -9.10 8.23
CA GLY A 80 -15.96 -10.27 7.34
C GLY A 80 -14.83 -11.23 7.71
N GLY A 81 -14.35 -11.18 8.96
CA GLY A 81 -13.21 -11.96 9.45
C GLY A 81 -13.10 -11.89 10.98
N ASP A 82 -11.88 -11.74 11.52
CA ASP A 82 -11.69 -11.47 12.96
C ASP A 82 -12.27 -10.09 13.30
N GLU A 83 -13.51 -10.07 13.79
CA GLU A 83 -14.22 -8.82 14.08
C GLU A 83 -13.55 -7.99 15.17
N ARG A 84 -12.95 -8.65 16.16
CA ARG A 84 -12.28 -7.97 17.26
C ARG A 84 -11.03 -7.25 16.75
N LEU A 85 -10.27 -7.88 15.87
CA LEU A 85 -9.13 -7.25 15.20
C LEU A 85 -9.59 -6.14 14.25
N ALA A 86 -10.63 -6.38 13.45
CA ALA A 86 -11.18 -5.37 12.54
C ALA A 86 -11.59 -4.09 13.27
N ARG A 87 -12.32 -4.20 14.40
CA ARG A 87 -12.70 -3.04 15.22
C ARG A 87 -11.51 -2.27 15.78
N ARG A 88 -10.41 -2.96 16.12
CA ARG A 88 -9.17 -2.31 16.55
C ARG A 88 -8.53 -1.52 15.40
N GLU A 89 -8.37 -2.14 14.23
CA GLU A 89 -7.87 -1.42 13.05
C GLU A 89 -8.76 -0.24 12.65
N TRP A 90 -10.08 -0.38 12.79
CA TRP A 90 -11.03 0.71 12.55
C TRP A 90 -10.87 1.84 13.57
N THR A 91 -10.47 1.54 14.80
CA THR A 91 -10.11 2.54 15.80
C THR A 91 -8.81 3.25 15.41
N ASP A 92 -7.78 2.50 15.00
CA ASP A 92 -6.50 3.07 14.54
C ASP A 92 -6.69 3.96 13.31
N LEU A 93 -7.54 3.56 12.35
CA LEU A 93 -7.90 4.37 11.19
C LEU A 93 -8.56 5.70 11.59
N ARG A 94 -9.41 5.69 12.61
CA ARG A 94 -10.03 6.92 13.13
C ARG A 94 -9.01 7.86 13.75
N GLU A 95 -8.04 7.33 14.50
CA GLU A 95 -6.96 8.13 15.10
C GLU A 95 -6.02 8.74 14.05
N ILE A 96 -5.82 8.03 12.93
CA ILE A 96 -4.95 8.46 11.83
C ILE A 96 -5.65 9.46 10.89
N ALA A 97 -6.97 9.45 10.82
CA ALA A 97 -7.73 10.28 9.90
C ALA A 97 -7.37 11.78 10.03
N GLY A 98 -7.11 12.44 8.90
CA GLY A 98 -6.79 13.87 8.85
C GLY A 98 -5.33 14.22 9.16
N THR A 99 -4.51 13.25 9.61
CA THR A 99 -3.09 13.49 9.93
C THR A 99 -2.17 13.53 8.71
N ARG A 100 -2.70 13.17 7.52
CA ARG A 100 -1.96 12.94 6.26
C ARG A 100 -0.97 11.76 6.28
N GLN A 101 -0.87 11.02 7.38
CA GLN A 101 -0.10 9.78 7.47
C GLN A 101 -0.64 8.77 6.45
N ILE A 102 0.27 8.16 5.68
CA ILE A 102 -0.07 7.06 4.78
C ILE A 102 -0.10 5.75 5.58
N VAL A 103 -1.13 4.95 5.38
CA VAL A 103 -1.27 3.61 5.96
C VAL A 103 -1.33 2.55 4.89
N ALA A 104 -0.87 1.36 5.24
CA ALA A 104 -0.97 0.15 4.45
C ALA A 104 -1.79 -0.87 5.24
N PHE A 105 -2.82 -1.45 4.63
CA PHE A 105 -3.67 -2.42 5.32
C PHE A 105 -4.28 -3.46 4.36
N GLY A 106 -4.71 -4.56 4.97
CA GLY A 106 -5.32 -5.70 4.29
C GLY A 106 -4.32 -6.53 3.49
N ASN A 107 -4.70 -7.77 3.23
CA ASN A 107 -3.96 -8.67 2.35
C ASN A 107 -4.66 -8.75 0.99
N ARG A 108 -3.94 -8.50 -0.11
CA ARG A 108 -4.53 -8.46 -1.46
C ARG A 108 -5.14 -9.77 -1.94
N HIS A 109 -4.82 -10.90 -1.31
CA HIS A 109 -5.45 -12.19 -1.62
C HIS A 109 -6.81 -12.36 -0.92
N GLN A 110 -7.10 -11.57 0.12
CA GLN A 110 -8.29 -11.68 0.95
C GLN A 110 -9.20 -10.46 0.85
N LEU A 111 -8.63 -9.27 0.79
CA LEU A 111 -9.34 -7.99 0.73
C LEU A 111 -9.39 -7.49 -0.72
N LYS A 112 -10.60 -7.36 -1.26
CA LYS A 112 -10.88 -6.83 -2.60
C LYS A 112 -11.80 -5.62 -2.50
N PRO A 113 -11.28 -4.46 -2.09
CA PRO A 113 -12.12 -3.31 -1.80
C PRO A 113 -12.60 -2.62 -3.08
N ARG A 114 -13.82 -2.09 -3.06
CA ARG A 114 -14.33 -1.23 -4.13
C ARG A 114 -14.20 0.24 -3.74
N LEU A 115 -13.48 1.00 -4.55
CA LEU A 115 -13.47 2.46 -4.42
C LEU A 115 -14.81 3.02 -4.88
N ARG A 116 -15.50 3.71 -3.97
CA ARG A 116 -16.75 4.44 -4.22
C ARG A 116 -16.45 5.92 -4.36
N THR A 117 -17.18 6.61 -5.23
CA THR A 117 -17.05 8.07 -5.36
C THR A 117 -17.68 8.76 -4.14
N ALA A 118 -17.29 9.98 -3.81
CA ALA A 118 -17.77 10.65 -2.58
C ALA A 118 -19.31 10.84 -2.50
N ASN A 119 -20.01 10.83 -3.64
CA ASN A 119 -21.47 11.04 -3.71
C ASN A 119 -22.25 9.74 -3.86
N GLU A 120 -21.57 8.60 -3.97
CA GLU A 120 -22.21 7.31 -4.04
C GLU A 120 -22.86 6.97 -2.68
N PRO A 121 -24.05 6.33 -2.65
CA PRO A 121 -24.62 5.87 -1.39
C PRO A 121 -23.77 4.73 -0.78
N PRO A 122 -23.68 4.63 0.55
CA PRO A 122 -22.98 3.54 1.23
C PRO A 122 -23.84 2.27 1.22
N ASP A 123 -24.00 1.66 0.05
CA ASP A 123 -24.66 0.38 -0.16
C ASP A 123 -23.65 -0.75 -0.41
N ALA A 124 -24.14 -1.99 -0.27
CA ALA A 124 -23.41 -3.23 -0.54
C ALA A 124 -21.96 -3.20 0.00
N PRO A 125 -21.75 -3.16 1.33
CA PRO A 125 -20.40 -3.09 1.90
C PRO A 125 -19.55 -4.30 1.52
N ASP A 126 -18.26 -4.08 1.30
CA ASP A 126 -17.30 -5.16 1.05
C ASP A 126 -16.93 -5.84 2.39
N PRO A 127 -16.65 -7.15 2.43
CA PRO A 127 -16.19 -7.80 3.67
C PRO A 127 -14.78 -7.32 4.04
N TYR A 128 -14.61 -6.85 5.28
CA TYR A 128 -13.31 -6.43 5.81
C TYR A 128 -12.49 -7.63 6.26
N ALA A 129 -11.42 -7.92 5.54
CA ALA A 129 -10.39 -8.89 5.92
C ALA A 129 -9.13 -8.16 6.40
N THR A 130 -8.79 -8.33 7.68
CA THR A 130 -7.62 -7.73 8.34
C THR A 130 -6.31 -8.21 7.72
N GLY A 131 -6.20 -9.51 7.43
CA GLY A 131 -5.07 -10.11 6.73
C GLY A 131 -3.74 -9.91 7.46
N MET A 132 -2.95 -8.92 7.02
CA MET A 132 -1.63 -8.59 7.60
C MET A 132 -1.65 -7.46 8.62
N GLY A 133 -2.82 -6.94 8.97
CA GLY A 133 -2.94 -5.82 9.88
C GLY A 133 -2.92 -4.46 9.18
N LEU A 134 -3.05 -3.41 9.99
CA LEU A 134 -2.84 -2.03 9.60
C LEU A 134 -1.46 -1.55 10.05
N THR A 135 -0.73 -0.91 9.15
CA THR A 135 0.59 -0.35 9.43
C THR A 135 0.71 1.09 8.95
N LYS A 136 1.43 1.91 9.70
CA LYS A 136 1.83 3.25 9.26
C LYS A 136 3.04 3.11 8.35
N VAL A 137 2.95 3.67 7.15
CA VAL A 137 4.11 3.76 6.26
C VAL A 137 5.12 4.74 6.87
N SER A 138 6.34 4.27 7.10
CA SER A 138 7.44 5.07 7.63
C SER A 138 8.71 4.83 6.82
N GLY A 139 9.61 5.80 6.80
CA GLY A 139 10.86 5.71 6.08
C GLY A 139 10.72 6.01 4.58
N ASN A 140 11.26 5.14 3.73
CA ASN A 140 11.37 5.40 2.30
C ASN A 140 9.98 5.43 1.61
N THR A 141 9.62 6.59 1.04
CA THR A 141 8.37 6.80 0.30
C THR A 141 8.52 6.64 -1.21
N ASP A 142 9.65 6.11 -1.70
CA ASP A 142 9.95 5.98 -3.13
C ASP A 142 9.15 4.88 -3.84
N TYR A 143 8.57 3.96 -3.07
CA TYR A 143 7.74 2.90 -3.65
C TYR A 143 6.52 3.49 -4.34
N ALA A 144 6.30 3.10 -5.60
CA ALA A 144 5.36 3.76 -6.52
C ALA A 144 3.96 4.07 -5.94
N PRO A 145 3.22 3.12 -5.32
CA PRO A 145 1.89 3.43 -4.77
C PRO A 145 1.93 4.41 -3.59
N ILE A 146 3.02 4.39 -2.82
CA ILE A 146 3.22 5.32 -1.69
C ILE A 146 3.57 6.72 -2.23
N ARG A 147 4.54 6.81 -3.15
CA ARG A 147 4.93 8.07 -3.79
C ARG A 147 3.74 8.74 -4.46
N ALA A 148 2.92 7.96 -5.17
CA ALA A 148 1.73 8.49 -5.83
C ALA A 148 0.75 9.15 -4.85
N LEU A 149 0.60 8.61 -3.63
CA LEU A 149 -0.22 9.21 -2.57
C LEU A 149 0.43 10.46 -1.93
N VAL A 150 1.76 10.47 -1.80
CA VAL A 150 2.52 11.65 -1.36
C VAL A 150 2.34 12.80 -2.35
N ASP A 151 2.43 12.50 -3.65
CA ASP A 151 2.38 13.48 -4.73
C ASP A 151 0.95 13.92 -5.06
N TYR A 152 -0.07 13.14 -4.69
CA TYR A 152 -1.47 13.48 -4.92
C TYR A 152 -1.84 14.83 -4.28
N ARG A 153 -2.03 15.83 -5.15
CA ARG A 153 -2.57 17.17 -4.83
C ARG A 153 -4.07 17.16 -5.10
N ASN A 154 -4.81 17.81 -4.21
CA ASN A 154 -6.27 17.95 -4.32
C ASN A 154 -6.63 18.91 -5.44
#